data_AF-A0A6J2VXU7-F1
#
_entry.id   AF-A0A6J2VXU7-F1
#
_cell.length_a   1.000
_cell.length_b   1.000
_cell.length_c   1.000
_cell.angle_alpha   90.00
_cell.angle_beta   90.00
_cell.angle_gamma   90.00
#
_symmetry.space_group_name_H-M   'P 1'
#
loop_
_entity.id
_entity.type
_entity.pdbx_description
1 polymer ?
#
loop_
_entity_poly.entity_id
_entity_poly.type
_entity_poly.pdbx_seq_one_letter_code
_entity_poly.pdbx_strand_id
1 'polypeptide(L)'
;MGMCHSLRSRLLGSQSAITYSERTCANMGGDYESGQPDTITDQQLREQRRLEERARIKAENKRSRNIDKSLKAEKREYKQTHRLLLLGAGESGKSTIVKQMRILHVNGFNAEEKKQKIQDIKNNIKEAIETIVTAMSTLVPPVQLACPANRFRIDYILNFKKESEGNQKDFEFPSEFYEHTKTLWQDEGVKACFERSNEYQLIDCAQYFLDKIDIVKQSDYTPTDQDLLRCRVLTSGIFETRFQVDKVNFHMFDVGGQRDERRKWIQCFNDVTAIIFVVASSSYNMVIREDNQTNRLQEALNLFKNIWNNRWLRTISVILFLNKQDLLAEKVLAGKSKIEEYFPEFARYTTPDDATPEPGEDPRVTRAKYFIRDEFLRISTASGDGRHYCYPHFTCAVDTENIRRVFNDCRDIIQRMHLRQYELL
;
A
#
# COMPACT_ATOMS: atom_id res chain seq x y z
N MET A 1 -35.67 16.10 -17.03
CA MET A 1 -36.43 14.86 -17.30
C MET A 1 -35.74 13.69 -16.60
N GLY A 2 -36.49 12.94 -15.77
CA GLY A 2 -36.25 11.56 -15.30
C GLY A 2 -34.94 11.25 -14.56
N MET A 3 -34.92 11.07 -13.22
CA MET A 3 -35.23 9.84 -12.44
C MET A 3 -34.26 8.68 -12.75
N CYS A 4 -33.50 8.08 -11.80
CA CYS A 4 -33.98 7.24 -10.69
C CYS A 4 -32.79 6.63 -9.90
N HIS A 5 -32.94 6.54 -8.57
CA HIS A 5 -32.52 5.52 -7.57
C HIS A 5 -31.23 4.69 -7.72
N SER A 6 -30.55 4.16 -6.70
CA SER A 6 -30.62 4.04 -5.22
C SER A 6 -29.48 3.07 -4.87
N LEU A 7 -28.84 3.17 -3.69
CA LEU A 7 -28.42 2.02 -2.85
C LEU A 7 -27.54 2.53 -1.69
N ARG A 8 -28.17 2.84 -0.55
CA ARG A 8 -27.50 2.89 0.75
C ARG A 8 -28.35 2.07 1.72
N SER A 9 -27.87 0.87 2.05
CA SER A 9 -28.46 0.01 3.05
C SER A 9 -27.36 -0.58 3.93
N ARG A 10 -27.76 -0.90 5.17
CA ARG A 10 -27.09 -1.67 6.23
C ARG A 10 -26.27 -0.85 7.23
N LEU A 11 -26.96 -0.47 8.32
CA LEU A 11 -26.57 -0.82 9.70
C LEU A 11 -27.68 -0.33 10.67
N LEU A 12 -28.78 -1.08 10.75
CA LEU A 12 -29.68 -1.08 11.92
C LEU A 12 -30.10 -2.53 12.15
N GLY A 13 -29.53 -3.13 13.17
CA GLY A 13 -29.88 -4.46 13.66
C GLY A 13 -30.86 -4.37 14.82
N SER A 14 -31.94 -5.14 14.68
CA SER A 14 -32.77 -5.75 15.73
C SER A 14 -33.38 -4.86 16.81
N GLN A 15 -34.64 -4.47 16.60
CA GLN A 15 -35.63 -4.48 17.68
C GLN A 15 -36.86 -5.28 17.25
N SER A 16 -37.24 -6.17 18.15
CA SER A 16 -38.25 -7.21 18.03
C SER A 16 -39.64 -6.61 17.80
N ALA A 17 -40.32 -7.10 16.76
CA ALA A 17 -41.73 -6.82 16.52
C ALA A 17 -42.59 -7.62 17.51
N ILE A 18 -43.49 -6.94 18.23
CA ILE A 18 -44.59 -7.58 18.96
C ILE A 18 -45.81 -7.55 18.04
N THR A 19 -46.28 -8.74 17.68
CA THR A 19 -47.44 -9.04 16.86
C THR A 19 -48.73 -8.71 17.61
N TYR A 20 -49.63 -7.95 16.99
CA TYR A 20 -51.03 -7.88 17.39
C TYR A 20 -51.77 -9.09 16.80
N SER A 21 -52.38 -9.92 17.65
CA SER A 21 -53.37 -10.92 17.23
C SER A 21 -54.75 -10.51 17.72
N GLU A 22 -55.64 -10.22 16.78
CA GLU A 22 -57.07 -10.07 17.00
C GLU A 22 -57.68 -11.40 17.49
N ARG A 23 -58.47 -11.35 18.57
CA ARG A 23 -59.45 -12.39 18.87
C ARG A 23 -60.82 -11.79 19.11
N THR A 24 -61.74 -12.36 18.34
CA THR A 24 -63.18 -12.27 18.22
C THR A 24 -63.98 -12.23 19.53
N CYS A 25 -65.07 -11.45 19.50
CA CYS A 25 -66.12 -11.37 20.50
C CYS A 25 -67.00 -12.63 20.56
N ALA A 26 -67.43 -13.02 21.77
CA ALA A 26 -68.69 -13.72 22.00
C ALA A 26 -69.23 -13.40 23.42
N ASN A 27 -70.53 -13.08 23.48
CA ASN A 27 -71.34 -12.65 24.63
C ASN A 27 -71.36 -13.63 25.83
N MET A 28 -71.50 -13.09 27.05
CA MET A 28 -72.71 -13.22 27.90
C MET A 28 -72.45 -12.75 29.34
N GLY A 29 -73.29 -11.81 29.82
CA GLY A 29 -73.86 -11.82 31.17
C GLY A 29 -73.07 -11.18 32.30
N GLY A 30 -73.73 -10.25 33.01
CA GLY A 30 -73.56 -10.12 34.46
C GLY A 30 -72.91 -8.83 34.96
N ASP A 31 -73.78 -7.93 35.39
CA ASP A 31 -73.67 -7.08 36.57
C ASP A 31 -72.83 -5.79 36.55
N TYR A 32 -73.56 -4.75 36.92
CA TYR A 32 -73.16 -3.38 37.13
C TYR A 32 -72.15 -3.26 38.27
N GLU A 33 -70.96 -2.74 37.98
CA GLU A 33 -70.25 -1.84 38.89
C GLU A 33 -69.79 -0.61 38.11
N SER A 34 -70.33 0.54 38.52
CA SER A 34 -70.00 1.86 38.00
C SER A 34 -68.65 2.29 38.57
N GLY A 35 -67.57 1.81 37.96
CA GLY A 35 -66.24 2.39 38.13
C GLY A 35 -66.17 3.75 37.43
N GLN A 36 -65.95 4.80 38.23
CA GLN A 36 -65.70 6.16 37.74
C GLN A 36 -64.55 6.15 36.71
N PRO A 37 -64.61 6.97 35.63
CA PRO A 37 -63.43 7.17 34.80
C PRO A 37 -62.39 7.87 35.67
N ASP A 38 -61.22 7.24 35.86
CA ASP A 38 -60.02 7.87 36.44
C ASP A 38 -59.65 9.08 35.58
N THR A 39 -60.29 10.21 35.89
CA THR A 39 -60.02 11.50 35.27
C THR A 39 -58.74 12.00 35.91
N ILE A 40 -57.62 11.64 35.30
CA ILE A 40 -56.32 12.20 35.65
C ILE A 40 -56.49 13.72 35.64
N THR A 41 -56.35 14.33 36.81
CA THR A 41 -56.55 15.77 36.95
C THR A 41 -55.52 16.51 36.08
N ASP A 42 -55.88 17.65 35.48
CA ASP A 42 -54.95 18.44 34.64
C ASP A 42 -53.66 18.79 35.43
N GLN A 43 -53.75 18.84 36.75
CA GLN A 43 -52.62 19.01 37.66
C GLN A 43 -51.66 17.81 37.68
N GLN A 44 -52.17 16.56 37.73
CA GLN A 44 -51.37 15.33 37.65
C GLN A 44 -50.72 15.15 36.27
N LEU A 45 -51.44 15.47 35.18
CA LEU A 45 -50.89 15.44 33.81
C LEU A 45 -49.75 16.46 33.61
N ARG A 46 -49.83 17.62 34.26
CA ARG A 46 -48.75 18.64 34.23
C ARG A 46 -47.54 18.19 35.03
N GLU A 47 -47.74 17.53 36.17
CA GLU A 47 -46.65 17.03 37.00
C GLU A 47 -45.91 15.85 36.35
N GLN A 48 -46.66 14.92 35.73
CA GLN A 48 -46.09 13.82 34.96
C GLN A 48 -45.25 14.33 33.77
N ARG A 49 -45.75 15.31 33.01
CA ARG A 49 -44.98 15.95 31.92
C ARG A 49 -43.69 16.61 32.43
N ARG A 50 -43.72 17.26 33.60
CA ARG A 50 -42.51 17.85 34.21
C ARG A 50 -41.50 16.79 34.64
N LEU A 51 -41.94 15.65 35.15
CA LEU A 51 -41.07 14.54 35.54
C LEU A 51 -40.45 13.87 34.32
N GLU A 52 -41.24 13.64 33.26
CA GLU A 52 -40.76 13.12 31.98
C GLU A 52 -39.75 14.06 31.32
N GLU A 53 -40.00 15.37 31.34
CA GLU A 53 -39.09 16.37 30.80
C GLU A 53 -37.78 16.45 31.61
N ARG A 54 -37.86 16.42 32.95
CA ARG A 54 -36.67 16.32 33.81
C ARG A 54 -35.88 15.02 33.57
N ALA A 55 -36.56 13.90 33.40
CA ALA A 55 -35.93 12.62 33.09
C ALA A 55 -35.25 12.65 31.71
N ARG A 56 -35.89 13.27 30.72
CA ARG A 56 -35.33 13.48 29.37
C ARG A 56 -34.08 14.36 29.41
N ILE A 57 -34.13 15.51 30.09
CA ILE A 57 -32.98 16.41 30.27
C ILE A 57 -31.84 15.70 31.00
N LYS A 58 -32.15 14.90 32.04
CA LYS A 58 -31.13 14.12 32.77
C LYS A 58 -30.50 13.04 31.88
N ALA A 59 -31.29 12.36 31.06
CA ALA A 59 -30.80 11.36 30.10
C ALA A 59 -29.94 12.00 29.00
N GLU A 60 -30.34 13.16 28.49
CA GLU A 60 -29.59 13.93 27.50
C GLU A 60 -28.27 14.46 28.07
N ASN A 61 -28.29 15.01 29.28
CA ASN A 61 -27.07 15.43 30.00
C ASN A 61 -26.13 14.25 30.26
N LYS A 62 -26.66 13.07 30.59
CA LYS A 62 -25.86 11.85 30.74
C LYS A 62 -25.24 11.41 29.40
N ARG A 63 -26.01 11.48 28.31
CA ARG A 63 -25.53 11.17 26.95
C ARG A 63 -24.44 12.16 26.51
N SER A 64 -24.66 13.46 26.70
CA SER A 64 -23.68 14.51 26.40
C SER A 64 -22.39 14.31 27.20
N ARG A 65 -22.47 14.07 28.52
CA ARG A 65 -21.28 13.76 29.34
C ARG A 65 -20.53 12.52 28.88
N ASN A 66 -21.24 11.47 28.45
CA ASN A 66 -20.60 10.26 27.92
C ASN A 66 -19.90 10.53 26.58
N ILE A 67 -20.50 11.33 25.70
CA ILE A 67 -19.89 11.77 24.45
C ILE A 67 -18.63 12.58 24.74
N ASP A 68 -18.69 13.57 25.63
CA ASP A 68 -17.54 14.40 26.02
C ASP A 68 -16.40 13.56 26.61
N LYS A 69 -16.72 12.52 27.38
CA LYS A 69 -15.73 11.58 27.92
C LYS A 69 -15.07 10.75 26.81
N SER A 70 -15.85 10.27 25.83
CA SER A 70 -15.31 9.56 24.65
C SER A 70 -14.41 10.46 23.83
N LEU A 71 -14.86 11.68 23.51
CA LEU A 71 -14.10 12.65 22.73
C LEU A 71 -12.79 13.04 23.41
N LYS A 72 -12.76 13.18 24.74
CA LYS A 72 -11.52 13.42 25.50
C LYS A 72 -10.56 12.24 25.42
N ALA A 73 -11.06 11.01 25.49
CA ALA A 73 -10.25 9.80 25.37
C ALA A 73 -9.66 9.67 23.95
N GLU A 74 -10.50 9.80 22.92
CA GLU A 74 -10.11 9.77 21.50
C GLU A 74 -9.10 10.87 21.18
N LYS A 75 -9.31 12.10 21.68
CA LYS A 75 -8.34 13.20 21.51
C LYS A 75 -7.00 12.90 22.14
N ARG A 76 -6.97 12.21 23.30
CA ARG A 76 -5.71 11.81 23.95
C ARG A 76 -5.00 10.74 23.12
N GLU A 77 -5.72 9.73 22.67
CA GLU A 77 -5.16 8.66 21.81
C GLU A 77 -4.64 9.22 20.50
N TYR A 78 -5.40 10.11 19.86
CA TYR A 78 -5.01 10.80 18.63
C TYR A 78 -3.69 11.57 18.81
N LYS A 79 -3.56 12.33 19.91
CA LYS A 79 -2.33 13.06 20.22
C LYS A 79 -1.13 12.15 20.47
N GLN A 80 -1.35 10.94 21.00
CA GLN A 80 -0.28 9.97 21.30
C GLN A 80 0.07 9.07 20.11
N THR A 81 -0.63 9.21 18.99
CA THR A 81 -0.43 8.38 17.80
C THR A 81 0.47 9.09 16.80
N HIS A 82 1.55 8.43 16.39
CA HIS A 82 2.43 8.92 15.32
C HIS A 82 1.83 8.60 13.97
N ARG A 83 1.57 9.64 13.16
CA ARG A 83 0.94 9.52 11.85
C ARG A 83 2.01 9.56 10.77
N LEU A 84 2.17 8.47 10.03
CA LEU A 84 3.21 8.30 9.02
C LEU A 84 2.60 8.21 7.63
N LEU A 85 3.03 9.08 6.72
CA LEU A 85 2.54 9.09 5.34
C LEU A 85 3.59 8.50 4.39
N LEU A 86 3.24 7.43 3.67
CA LEU A 86 4.13 6.82 2.69
C LEU A 86 3.92 7.46 1.32
N LEU A 87 4.93 8.16 0.83
CA LEU A 87 4.92 8.79 -0.49
C LEU A 87 5.99 8.16 -1.39
N GLY A 88 5.85 8.37 -2.69
CA GLY A 88 6.79 7.85 -3.70
C GLY A 88 6.07 7.41 -4.97
N ALA A 89 6.83 7.28 -6.05
CA ALA A 89 6.31 6.87 -7.36
C ALA A 89 5.65 5.47 -7.33
N GLY A 90 4.93 5.12 -8.39
CA GLY A 90 4.42 3.76 -8.58
C GLY A 90 5.56 2.73 -8.44
N GLU A 91 5.25 1.56 -7.87
CA GLU A 91 6.21 0.45 -7.73
C GLU A 91 7.47 0.75 -6.90
N SER A 92 7.49 1.83 -6.11
CA SER A 92 8.65 2.15 -5.27
C SER A 92 8.83 1.22 -4.06
N GLY A 93 7.76 0.54 -3.63
CA GLY A 93 7.77 -0.40 -2.50
C GLY A 93 6.95 0.04 -1.28
N LYS A 94 6.15 1.12 -1.38
CA LYS A 94 5.30 1.62 -0.26
C LYS A 94 4.42 0.53 0.37
N SER A 95 3.60 -0.14 -0.44
CA SER A 95 2.74 -1.22 0.03
C SER A 95 3.55 -2.39 0.61
N THR A 96 4.76 -2.65 0.12
CA THR A 96 5.65 -3.67 0.69
C THR A 96 6.10 -3.28 2.11
N ILE A 97 6.44 -2.01 2.36
CA ILE A 97 6.74 -1.52 3.72
C ILE A 97 5.53 -1.71 4.65
N VAL A 98 4.31 -1.51 4.15
CA VAL A 98 3.08 -1.73 4.95
C VAL A 98 2.88 -3.19 5.28
N LYS A 99 3.10 -4.09 4.30
CA LYS A 99 3.09 -5.53 4.53
C LYS A 99 4.13 -5.92 5.60
N GLN A 100 5.31 -5.31 5.61
CA GLN A 100 6.32 -5.54 6.65
C GLN A 100 5.85 -5.11 8.03
N MET A 101 5.22 -3.94 8.17
CA MET A 101 4.67 -3.50 9.47
C MET A 101 3.60 -4.47 9.97
N ARG A 102 2.80 -5.06 9.08
CA ARG A 102 1.84 -6.10 9.44
C ARG A 102 2.51 -7.38 9.93
N ILE A 103 3.55 -7.85 9.24
CA ILE A 103 4.33 -9.04 9.64
C ILE A 103 5.00 -8.82 11.00
N LEU A 104 5.61 -7.65 11.20
CA LEU A 104 6.37 -7.34 12.41
C LEU A 104 5.49 -7.05 13.63
N HIS A 105 4.30 -6.43 13.43
CA HIS A 105 3.54 -5.82 14.52
C HIS A 105 2.03 -6.10 14.54
N VAL A 106 1.48 -6.80 13.53
CA VAL A 106 0.02 -7.05 13.39
C VAL A 106 -0.28 -8.52 13.05
N ASN A 107 0.43 -9.46 13.67
CA ASN A 107 0.24 -10.91 13.47
C ASN A 107 0.23 -11.36 11.99
N GLY A 108 0.91 -10.62 11.11
CA GLY A 108 1.06 -10.95 9.69
C GLY A 108 -0.26 -11.02 8.90
N PHE A 109 -0.36 -12.07 8.09
CA PHE A 109 -1.49 -12.35 7.20
C PHE A 109 -2.22 -13.60 7.66
N ASN A 110 -3.55 -13.51 7.79
CA ASN A 110 -4.36 -14.66 8.18
C ASN A 110 -4.60 -15.63 6.99
N ALA A 111 -5.13 -16.83 7.27
CA ALA A 111 -5.32 -17.87 6.25
C ALA A 111 -6.25 -17.44 5.10
N GLU A 112 -7.29 -16.66 5.39
CA GLU A 112 -8.23 -16.18 4.38
C GLU A 112 -7.58 -15.14 3.45
N GLU A 113 -6.80 -14.22 4.01
CA GLU A 113 -6.01 -13.28 3.22
C GLU A 113 -4.98 -14.01 2.35
N LYS A 114 -4.28 -15.01 2.91
CA LYS A 114 -3.33 -15.84 2.14
C LYS A 114 -4.01 -16.53 0.97
N LYS A 115 -5.22 -17.08 1.18
CA LYS A 115 -6.01 -17.71 0.13
C LYS A 115 -6.39 -16.74 -0.99
N GLN A 116 -6.82 -15.52 -0.64
CA GLN A 116 -7.13 -14.48 -1.63
C GLN A 116 -5.87 -14.06 -2.43
N LYS A 117 -4.69 -14.07 -1.79
CA LYS A 117 -3.42 -13.73 -2.45
C LYS A 117 -2.88 -14.79 -3.40
N ILE A 118 -3.36 -16.04 -3.35
CA ILE A 118 -2.99 -17.06 -4.33
C ILE A 118 -3.37 -16.59 -5.74
N GLN A 119 -4.54 -15.99 -5.90
CA GLN A 119 -4.99 -15.50 -7.20
C GLN A 119 -4.12 -14.36 -7.72
N ASP A 120 -3.75 -13.42 -6.84
CA ASP A 120 -2.86 -12.31 -7.19
C ASP A 120 -1.46 -12.82 -7.65
N ILE A 121 -0.93 -13.84 -6.97
CA ILE A 121 0.37 -14.45 -7.32
C ILE A 121 0.30 -15.16 -8.67
N LYS A 122 -0.77 -15.93 -8.92
CA LYS A 122 -1.02 -16.58 -10.22
C LYS A 122 -1.13 -15.54 -11.34
N ASN A 123 -1.85 -14.45 -11.09
CA ASN A 123 -1.96 -13.32 -12.02
C ASN A 123 -0.60 -12.65 -12.28
N ASN A 124 0.29 -12.54 -11.28
CA ASN A 124 1.65 -12.03 -11.48
C ASN A 124 2.49 -12.96 -12.38
N ILE A 125 2.39 -14.29 -12.25
CA ILE A 125 3.06 -15.25 -13.16
C ILE A 125 2.57 -15.04 -14.59
N LYS A 126 1.24 -14.95 -14.77
CA LYS A 126 0.62 -14.70 -16.08
C LYS A 126 1.06 -13.38 -16.70
N GLU A 127 0.98 -12.27 -15.95
CA GLU A 127 1.44 -10.96 -16.40
C GLU A 127 2.92 -11.00 -16.79
N ALA A 128 3.77 -11.65 -16.00
CA ALA A 128 5.19 -11.75 -16.26
C ALA A 128 5.49 -12.46 -17.58
N ILE A 129 4.99 -13.70 -17.75
CA ILE A 129 5.30 -14.47 -18.97
C ILE A 129 4.69 -13.84 -20.22
N GLU A 130 3.44 -13.36 -20.15
CA GLU A 130 2.76 -12.70 -21.27
C GLU A 130 3.52 -11.45 -21.72
N THR A 131 4.03 -10.67 -20.77
CA THR A 131 4.79 -9.46 -21.06
C THR A 131 6.12 -9.80 -21.74
N ILE A 132 6.88 -10.77 -21.21
CA ILE A 132 8.18 -11.16 -21.76
C ILE A 132 8.02 -11.69 -23.19
N VAL A 133 7.08 -12.63 -23.43
CA VAL A 133 6.90 -13.21 -24.77
C VAL A 133 6.32 -12.22 -25.78
N THR A 134 5.47 -11.28 -25.33
CA THR A 134 5.02 -10.17 -26.20
C THR A 134 6.24 -9.33 -26.62
N ALA A 135 7.09 -8.97 -25.65
CA ALA A 135 8.24 -8.10 -25.85
C ALA A 135 9.28 -8.68 -26.83
N MET A 136 9.44 -10.01 -26.90
CA MET A 136 10.38 -10.67 -27.81
C MET A 136 10.26 -10.17 -29.26
N SER A 137 9.03 -9.94 -29.72
CA SER A 137 8.76 -9.46 -31.09
C SER A 137 8.81 -7.94 -31.26
N THR A 138 8.67 -7.18 -30.18
CA THR A 138 8.59 -5.70 -30.22
C THR A 138 9.92 -5.02 -29.91
N LEU A 139 10.85 -5.74 -29.27
CA LEU A 139 12.20 -5.26 -29.02
C LEU A 139 12.93 -4.95 -30.34
N VAL A 140 13.86 -4.00 -30.29
CA VAL A 140 14.70 -3.63 -31.44
C VAL A 140 16.17 -3.81 -31.04
N PRO A 141 16.91 -4.78 -31.62
CA PRO A 141 16.43 -5.84 -32.51
C PRO A 141 15.52 -6.86 -31.76
N PRO A 142 14.63 -7.57 -32.47
CA PRO A 142 13.76 -8.57 -31.86
C PRO A 142 14.58 -9.77 -31.36
N VAL A 143 14.05 -10.45 -30.35
CA VAL A 143 14.66 -11.65 -29.76
C VAL A 143 13.92 -12.88 -30.26
N GLN A 144 14.66 -13.86 -30.77
CA GLN A 144 14.10 -15.13 -31.24
C GLN A 144 14.15 -16.18 -30.13
N LEU A 145 13.28 -17.20 -30.23
CA LEU A 145 13.38 -18.39 -29.38
C LEU A 145 14.70 -19.12 -29.63
N ALA A 146 15.33 -19.61 -28.58
CA ALA A 146 16.47 -20.51 -28.71
C ALA A 146 16.04 -21.87 -29.26
N CYS A 147 14.86 -22.36 -28.85
CA CYS A 147 14.27 -23.58 -29.39
C CYS A 147 13.01 -23.25 -30.23
N PRO A 148 13.07 -23.35 -31.58
CA PRO A 148 11.92 -23.07 -32.43
C PRO A 148 10.69 -23.95 -32.13
N ALA A 149 10.89 -25.15 -31.57
CA ALA A 149 9.81 -26.04 -31.16
C ALA A 149 8.93 -25.44 -30.05
N ASN A 150 9.39 -24.41 -29.32
CA ASN A 150 8.59 -23.70 -28.32
C ASN A 150 7.59 -22.70 -28.91
N ARG A 151 7.55 -22.53 -30.24
CA ARG A 151 6.70 -21.52 -30.89
C ARG A 151 5.21 -21.65 -30.54
N PHE A 152 4.67 -22.87 -30.57
CA PHE A 152 3.27 -23.12 -30.24
C PHE A 152 2.91 -22.73 -28.79
N ARG A 153 3.90 -22.74 -27.88
CA ARG A 153 3.72 -22.31 -26.49
C ARG A 153 3.59 -20.80 -26.39
N ILE A 154 4.35 -20.04 -27.18
CA ILE A 154 4.15 -18.59 -27.31
C ILE A 154 2.73 -18.32 -27.83
N ASP A 155 2.33 -19.01 -28.90
CA ASP A 155 1.01 -18.82 -29.50
C ASP A 155 -0.12 -19.15 -28.51
N TYR A 156 0.03 -20.22 -27.70
CA TYR A 156 -0.87 -20.54 -26.59
C TYR A 156 -1.00 -19.35 -25.62
N ILE A 157 0.11 -18.86 -25.07
CA ILE A 157 0.11 -17.76 -24.10
C ILE A 157 -0.51 -16.48 -24.69
N LEU A 158 -0.20 -16.13 -25.93
CA LEU A 158 -0.70 -14.93 -26.59
C LEU A 158 -2.18 -15.03 -27.00
N ASN A 159 -2.68 -16.22 -27.35
CA ASN A 159 -4.10 -16.41 -27.67
C ASN A 159 -4.97 -16.20 -26.43
N PHE A 160 -4.57 -16.74 -25.27
CA PHE A 160 -5.31 -16.52 -24.02
C PHE A 160 -5.35 -15.06 -23.59
N LYS A 161 -4.28 -14.31 -23.81
CA LYS A 161 -4.25 -12.87 -23.55
C LYS A 161 -5.36 -12.14 -24.30
N LYS A 162 -5.51 -12.42 -25.60
CA LYS A 162 -6.55 -11.82 -26.46
C LYS A 162 -7.96 -12.21 -26.01
N GLU A 163 -8.18 -13.48 -25.64
CA GLU A 163 -9.48 -13.94 -25.15
C GLU A 163 -9.87 -13.30 -23.80
N SER A 164 -8.89 -13.12 -22.91
CA SER A 164 -9.09 -12.50 -21.60
C SER A 164 -9.46 -11.03 -21.70
N GLU A 165 -8.84 -10.29 -22.64
CA GLU A 165 -9.13 -8.87 -22.90
C GLU A 165 -10.55 -8.66 -23.46
N GLY A 166 -11.12 -9.64 -24.17
CA GLY A 166 -12.43 -9.54 -24.80
C GLY A 166 -13.63 -10.01 -23.94
N ASN A 167 -13.43 -10.97 -23.02
CA ASN A 167 -14.54 -11.67 -22.36
C ASN A 167 -14.61 -11.55 -20.84
N GLN A 168 -13.67 -10.86 -20.18
CA GLN A 168 -13.69 -10.57 -18.74
C GLN A 168 -13.99 -11.79 -17.85
N LYS A 169 -13.63 -13.00 -18.32
CA LYS A 169 -13.70 -14.24 -17.54
C LYS A 169 -12.40 -14.41 -16.77
N ASP A 170 -12.52 -14.80 -15.51
CA ASP A 170 -11.37 -15.19 -14.70
C ASP A 170 -10.64 -16.36 -15.36
N PHE A 171 -9.33 -16.21 -15.56
CA PHE A 171 -8.50 -17.28 -16.10
C PHE A 171 -8.40 -18.41 -15.07
N GLU A 172 -8.72 -19.64 -15.46
CA GLU A 172 -8.83 -20.78 -14.52
C GLU A 172 -7.47 -21.42 -14.18
N PHE A 173 -6.37 -20.97 -14.78
CA PHE A 173 -5.01 -21.47 -14.56
C PHE A 173 -4.89 -23.01 -14.68
N PRO A 174 -5.18 -23.60 -15.87
CA PRO A 174 -5.03 -25.03 -16.09
C PRO A 174 -3.59 -25.50 -15.93
N SER A 175 -3.37 -26.78 -15.63
CA SER A 175 -2.02 -27.36 -15.50
C SER A 175 -1.15 -27.09 -16.74
N GLU A 176 -1.77 -27.14 -17.92
CA GLU A 176 -1.12 -26.87 -19.20
C GLU A 176 -0.46 -25.47 -19.27
N PHE A 177 -1.09 -24.45 -18.68
CA PHE A 177 -0.54 -23.09 -18.62
C PHE A 177 0.80 -23.07 -17.87
N TYR A 178 0.89 -23.76 -16.74
CA TYR A 178 2.14 -23.81 -15.96
C TYR A 178 3.24 -24.56 -16.70
N GLU A 179 2.92 -25.65 -17.40
CA GLU A 179 3.89 -26.41 -18.18
C GLU A 179 4.43 -25.61 -19.38
N HIS A 180 3.55 -24.89 -20.10
CA HIS A 180 3.96 -23.97 -21.17
C HIS A 180 4.86 -22.85 -20.63
N THR A 181 4.42 -22.20 -19.55
CA THR A 181 5.14 -21.09 -18.91
C THR A 181 6.52 -21.53 -18.43
N LYS A 182 6.62 -22.68 -17.75
CA LYS A 182 7.88 -23.24 -17.26
C LYS A 182 8.84 -23.55 -18.40
N THR A 183 8.35 -24.22 -19.45
CA THR A 183 9.18 -24.57 -20.62
C THR A 183 9.70 -23.32 -21.33
N LEU A 184 8.85 -22.29 -21.48
CA LEU A 184 9.26 -21.01 -22.05
C LEU A 184 10.27 -20.28 -21.18
N TRP A 185 10.08 -20.25 -19.86
CA TRP A 185 11.02 -19.59 -18.94
C TRP A 185 12.43 -20.22 -18.96
N GLN A 186 12.51 -21.50 -19.31
CA GLN A 186 13.79 -22.20 -19.49
C GLN A 186 14.44 -21.95 -20.85
N ASP A 187 13.73 -21.38 -21.83
CA ASP A 187 14.27 -21.05 -23.15
C ASP A 187 15.25 -19.86 -23.07
N GLU A 188 16.46 -20.05 -23.57
CA GLU A 188 17.51 -19.02 -23.51
C GLU A 188 17.15 -17.74 -24.28
N GLY A 189 16.31 -17.83 -25.32
CA GLY A 189 15.76 -16.67 -26.01
C GLY A 189 14.79 -15.87 -25.14
N VAL A 190 13.95 -16.55 -24.37
CA VAL A 190 13.03 -15.91 -23.41
C VAL A 190 13.81 -15.25 -22.27
N LYS A 191 14.84 -15.92 -21.73
CA LYS A 191 15.74 -15.32 -20.73
C LYS A 191 16.50 -14.12 -21.29
N ALA A 192 17.00 -14.19 -22.52
CA ALA A 192 17.64 -13.05 -23.18
C ALA A 192 16.69 -11.85 -23.34
N CYS A 193 15.39 -12.09 -23.59
CA CYS A 193 14.38 -11.03 -23.59
C CYS A 193 14.14 -10.46 -22.18
N PHE A 194 14.12 -11.30 -21.15
CA PHE A 194 14.00 -10.86 -19.75
C PHE A 194 15.17 -9.97 -19.30
N GLU A 195 16.40 -10.28 -19.71
CA GLU A 195 17.58 -9.46 -19.43
C GLU A 195 17.49 -8.04 -20.02
N ARG A 196 16.66 -7.86 -21.05
CA ARG A 196 16.35 -6.56 -21.69
C ARG A 196 15.05 -5.95 -21.16
N SER A 197 14.57 -6.38 -20.00
CA SER A 197 13.29 -5.93 -19.42
C SER A 197 13.23 -4.45 -19.07
N ASN A 198 14.34 -3.72 -19.08
CA ASN A 198 14.32 -2.27 -18.94
C ASN A 198 13.79 -1.53 -20.19
N GLU A 199 13.73 -2.20 -21.34
CA GLU A 199 13.21 -1.66 -22.61
C GLU A 199 11.67 -1.78 -22.73
N TYR A 200 11.02 -2.42 -21.75
CA TYR A 200 9.56 -2.55 -21.67
C TYR A 200 9.08 -2.57 -20.21
N GLN A 201 7.77 -2.70 -19.98
CA GLN A 201 7.18 -2.59 -18.63
C GLN A 201 6.96 -3.96 -17.99
N LEU A 202 8.02 -4.52 -17.38
CA LEU A 202 7.93 -5.77 -16.60
C LEU A 202 7.70 -5.50 -15.10
N ILE A 203 7.15 -6.47 -14.39
CA ILE A 203 7.01 -6.46 -12.92
C ILE A 203 8.29 -6.98 -12.25
N ASP A 204 8.72 -6.34 -11.16
CA ASP A 204 9.97 -6.71 -10.49
C ASP A 204 9.98 -8.15 -9.93
N CYS A 205 8.80 -8.69 -9.63
CA CYS A 205 8.67 -10.04 -9.08
C CYS A 205 8.63 -11.15 -10.14
N ALA A 206 8.81 -10.82 -11.43
CA ALA A 206 8.71 -11.76 -12.55
C ALA A 206 9.61 -12.98 -12.35
N GLN A 207 10.92 -12.79 -12.23
CA GLN A 207 11.88 -13.90 -12.03
C GLN A 207 11.53 -14.72 -10.78
N TYR A 208 11.27 -14.08 -9.65
CA TYR A 208 10.98 -14.76 -8.38
C TYR A 208 9.81 -15.75 -8.50
N PHE A 209 8.73 -15.38 -9.19
CA PHE A 209 7.57 -16.26 -9.35
C PHE A 209 7.72 -17.24 -10.52
N LEU A 210 8.39 -16.86 -11.61
CA LEU A 210 8.69 -17.77 -12.72
C LEU A 210 9.64 -18.90 -12.29
N ASP A 211 10.59 -18.64 -11.40
CA ASP A 211 11.46 -19.66 -10.80
C ASP A 211 10.69 -20.61 -9.85
N LYS A 212 9.49 -20.22 -9.41
CA LYS A 212 8.66 -20.95 -8.43
C LYS A 212 7.38 -21.57 -9.02
N ILE A 213 7.29 -21.68 -10.35
CA ILE A 213 6.09 -22.22 -11.03
C ILE A 213 5.68 -23.59 -10.48
N ASP A 214 6.63 -24.49 -10.22
CA ASP A 214 6.34 -25.83 -9.72
C ASP A 214 5.73 -25.86 -8.31
N ILE A 215 6.00 -24.82 -7.51
CA ILE A 215 5.44 -24.65 -6.16
C ILE A 215 4.04 -24.04 -6.27
N VAL A 216 3.89 -22.97 -7.05
CA VAL A 216 2.61 -22.23 -7.18
C VAL A 216 1.53 -23.04 -7.88
N LYS A 217 1.90 -23.98 -8.77
CA LYS A 217 0.94 -24.84 -9.50
C LYS A 217 0.27 -25.90 -8.62
N GLN A 218 0.81 -26.21 -7.44
CA GLN A 218 0.25 -27.23 -6.55
C GLN A 218 -1.12 -26.80 -6.01
N SER A 219 -2.05 -27.73 -5.84
CA SER A 219 -3.41 -27.46 -5.37
C SER A 219 -3.46 -27.07 -3.88
N ASP A 220 -2.47 -27.49 -3.09
CA ASP A 220 -2.30 -27.20 -1.67
C ASP A 220 -1.36 -26.01 -1.40
N TYR A 221 -0.93 -25.30 -2.46
CA TYR A 221 -0.04 -24.14 -2.34
C TYR A 221 -0.63 -23.09 -1.38
N THR A 222 0.15 -22.76 -0.35
CA THR A 222 -0.13 -21.66 0.57
C THR A 222 1.03 -20.65 0.51
N PRO A 223 0.76 -19.36 0.20
CA PRO A 223 1.80 -18.37 0.07
C PRO A 223 2.61 -18.17 1.36
N THR A 224 3.93 -18.17 1.22
CA THR A 224 4.84 -17.74 2.28
C THR A 224 4.78 -16.23 2.44
N ASP A 225 5.20 -15.71 3.60
CA ASP A 225 5.24 -14.25 3.80
C ASP A 225 6.16 -13.57 2.77
N GLN A 226 7.20 -14.26 2.30
CA GLN A 226 8.05 -13.77 1.21
C GLN A 226 7.30 -13.67 -0.13
N ASP A 227 6.44 -14.64 -0.45
CA ASP A 227 5.58 -14.57 -1.63
C ASP A 227 4.61 -13.39 -1.52
N LEU A 228 4.04 -13.15 -0.33
CA LEU A 228 3.13 -12.03 -0.08
C LEU A 228 3.84 -10.68 -0.21
N LEU A 229 5.09 -10.57 0.24
CA LEU A 229 5.91 -9.36 0.10
C LEU A 229 6.26 -9.06 -1.36
N ARG A 230 6.57 -10.10 -2.15
CA ARG A 230 6.91 -10.00 -3.58
C ARG A 230 5.68 -9.85 -4.49
N CYS A 231 4.51 -10.31 -4.04
CA CYS A 231 3.26 -10.20 -4.77
C CYS A 231 2.93 -8.73 -5.06
N ARG A 232 2.75 -8.43 -6.35
CA ARG A 232 2.44 -7.10 -6.86
C ARG A 232 0.94 -6.95 -7.05
N VAL A 233 0.39 -5.96 -6.36
CA VAL A 233 -1.00 -5.51 -6.51
C VAL A 233 -0.98 -4.00 -6.67
N LEU A 234 -1.69 -3.49 -7.67
CA LEU A 234 -1.78 -2.05 -7.91
C LEU A 234 -2.65 -1.39 -6.83
N THR A 235 -2.03 -0.52 -6.04
CA THR A 235 -2.72 0.25 -5.00
C THR A 235 -3.43 1.45 -5.63
N SER A 236 -4.76 1.42 -5.67
CA SER A 236 -5.60 2.58 -6.00
C SER A 236 -6.33 3.05 -4.73
N GLY A 237 -6.19 4.33 -4.40
CA GLY A 237 -6.74 4.92 -3.18
C GLY A 237 -5.74 5.05 -2.04
N ILE A 238 -6.29 5.12 -0.83
CA ILE A 238 -5.58 5.34 0.44
C ILE A 238 -5.92 4.16 1.34
N PHE A 239 -4.89 3.49 1.87
CA PHE A 239 -5.04 2.38 2.80
C PHE A 239 -4.39 2.73 4.14
N GLU A 240 -5.10 2.46 5.22
CA GLU A 240 -4.67 2.74 6.57
C GLU A 240 -4.21 1.46 7.27
N THR A 241 -3.12 1.52 8.02
CA THR A 241 -2.68 0.44 8.90
C THR A 241 -2.29 1.02 10.25
N ARG A 242 -2.82 0.41 11.32
CA ARG A 242 -2.54 0.81 12.69
C ARG A 242 -1.82 -0.33 13.40
N PHE A 243 -0.78 0.01 14.15
CA PHE A 243 0.00 -0.95 14.91
C PHE A 243 0.62 -0.27 16.13
N GLN A 244 1.04 -1.08 17.10
CA GLN A 244 1.66 -0.59 18.32
C GLN A 244 3.04 -1.24 18.50
N VAL A 245 4.04 -0.42 18.82
CA VAL A 245 5.42 -0.86 19.11
C VAL A 245 5.84 -0.22 20.42
N ASP A 246 6.23 -1.03 21.42
CA ASP A 246 6.64 -0.56 22.74
C ASP A 246 5.68 0.46 23.38
N LYS A 247 4.37 0.19 23.27
CA LYS A 247 3.25 1.04 23.74
C LYS A 247 3.08 2.38 23.00
N VAL A 248 3.84 2.60 21.93
CA VAL A 248 3.69 3.74 21.03
C VAL A 248 2.81 3.33 19.86
N ASN A 249 1.76 4.13 19.60
CA ASN A 249 0.81 3.85 18.52
C ASN A 249 1.29 4.51 17.22
N PHE A 250 1.28 3.73 16.13
CA PHE A 250 1.57 4.19 14.80
C PHE A 250 0.34 4.06 13.90
N HIS A 251 0.11 5.08 13.09
CA HIS A 251 -0.95 5.10 12.10
C HIS A 251 -0.35 5.47 10.74
N MET A 252 -0.32 4.50 9.84
CA MET A 252 0.41 4.57 8.59
C MET A 252 -0.54 4.61 7.40
N PHE A 253 -0.30 5.53 6.48
CA PHE A 253 -1.12 5.76 5.28
C PHE A 253 -0.34 5.35 4.03
N ASP A 254 -0.80 4.31 3.34
CA ASP A 254 -0.29 3.89 2.03
C ASP A 254 -1.16 4.48 0.93
N VAL A 255 -0.57 5.35 0.10
CA VAL A 255 -1.29 6.03 -0.97
C VAL A 255 -0.79 5.57 -2.34
N GLY A 256 -1.69 5.49 -3.31
CA GLY A 256 -1.34 5.20 -4.69
C GLY A 256 -0.25 6.14 -5.23
N GLY A 257 0.82 5.56 -5.80
CA GLY A 257 2.01 6.32 -6.24
C GLY A 257 1.98 6.84 -7.68
N GLN A 258 1.08 6.28 -8.49
CA GLN A 258 0.93 6.60 -9.91
C GLN A 258 0.39 8.01 -10.09
N ARG A 259 0.69 8.66 -11.22
CA ARG A 259 0.35 10.07 -11.47
C ARG A 259 -1.11 10.41 -11.17
N ASP A 260 -2.05 9.56 -11.58
CA ASP A 260 -3.50 9.80 -11.41
C ASP A 260 -3.98 9.73 -9.95
N GLU A 261 -3.22 9.02 -9.10
CA GLU A 261 -3.54 8.84 -7.68
C GLU A 261 -3.04 10.02 -6.82
N ARG A 262 -2.07 10.80 -7.31
CA ARG A 262 -1.38 11.84 -6.52
C ARG A 262 -2.28 12.99 -6.06
N ARG A 263 -3.37 13.26 -6.79
CA ARG A 263 -4.38 14.26 -6.39
C ARG A 263 -5.06 13.92 -5.06
N LYS A 264 -5.09 12.63 -4.67
CA LYS A 264 -5.70 12.17 -3.42
C LYS A 264 -4.79 12.41 -2.21
N TRP A 265 -3.48 12.62 -2.40
CA TRP A 265 -2.50 12.70 -1.30
C TRP A 265 -2.77 13.83 -0.32
N ILE A 266 -3.30 14.97 -0.80
CA ILE A 266 -3.63 16.12 0.04
C ILE A 266 -4.63 15.76 1.15
N GLN A 267 -5.46 14.73 0.95
CA GLN A 267 -6.42 14.24 1.94
C GLN A 267 -5.72 13.64 3.17
N CYS A 268 -4.46 13.23 3.04
CA CYS A 268 -3.67 12.60 4.09
C CYS A 268 -2.68 13.57 4.78
N PHE A 269 -2.57 14.82 4.35
CA PHE A 269 -1.52 15.74 4.84
C PHE A 269 -1.82 16.33 6.24
N ASN A 270 -3.03 16.15 6.76
CA ASN A 270 -3.41 16.70 8.06
C ASN A 270 -2.77 15.91 9.22
N ASP A 271 -2.07 16.63 10.10
CA ASP A 271 -1.43 16.14 11.33
C ASP A 271 -0.47 14.94 11.12
N VAL A 272 0.23 14.91 9.99
CA VAL A 272 1.30 13.94 9.75
C VAL A 272 2.50 14.27 10.64
N THR A 273 3.03 13.26 11.34
CA THR A 273 4.24 13.40 12.16
C THR A 273 5.50 13.39 11.30
N ALA A 274 5.58 12.47 10.33
CA ALA A 274 6.69 12.37 9.39
C ALA A 274 6.23 11.75 8.06
N ILE A 275 6.95 12.07 6.99
CA ILE A 275 6.78 11.44 5.68
C ILE A 275 7.83 10.36 5.52
N ILE A 276 7.44 9.16 5.09
CA ILE A 276 8.36 8.15 4.58
C ILE A 276 8.29 8.21 3.06
N PHE A 277 9.34 8.75 2.43
CA PHE A 277 9.43 8.83 0.97
C PHE A 277 10.21 7.63 0.43
N VAL A 278 9.58 6.78 -0.37
CA VAL A 278 10.15 5.53 -0.85
C VAL A 278 10.56 5.66 -2.33
N VAL A 279 11.81 5.31 -2.63
CA VAL A 279 12.45 5.39 -3.95
C VAL A 279 12.85 4.00 -4.43
N ALA A 280 12.51 3.64 -5.67
CA ALA A 280 13.07 2.45 -6.32
C ALA A 280 14.46 2.77 -6.88
N SER A 281 15.51 2.59 -6.07
CA SER A 281 16.89 2.97 -6.44
C SER A 281 17.42 2.17 -7.64
N SER A 282 16.98 0.92 -7.78
CA SER A 282 17.36 0.04 -8.88
C SER A 282 16.74 0.42 -10.24
N SER A 283 15.75 1.33 -10.28
CA SER A 283 15.02 1.69 -11.50
C SER A 283 15.66 2.81 -12.33
N TYR A 284 16.97 3.09 -12.14
CA TYR A 284 17.69 4.16 -12.83
C TYR A 284 17.74 3.97 -14.37
N ASN A 285 17.59 2.75 -14.89
CA ASN A 285 17.62 2.43 -16.32
C ASN A 285 16.23 2.19 -16.93
N MET A 286 15.16 2.54 -16.22
CA MET A 286 13.77 2.25 -16.62
C MET A 286 12.95 3.52 -16.80
N VAL A 287 11.87 3.43 -17.58
CA VAL A 287 10.87 4.48 -17.74
C VAL A 287 9.57 4.17 -17.01
N ILE A 288 8.80 5.19 -16.61
CA ILE A 288 7.51 5.00 -15.92
C ILE A 288 6.46 4.42 -16.86
N ARG A 289 5.47 3.72 -16.31
CA ARG A 289 4.39 3.09 -17.10
C ARG A 289 3.46 4.10 -17.75
N GLU A 290 3.28 5.27 -17.11
CA GLU A 290 2.29 6.26 -17.50
C GLU A 290 2.56 6.92 -18.86
N ASP A 291 3.83 7.10 -19.24
CA ASP A 291 4.21 7.72 -20.52
C ASP A 291 5.26 6.94 -21.32
N ASN A 292 5.84 5.87 -20.76
CA ASN A 292 6.93 5.09 -21.38
C ASN A 292 8.11 5.96 -21.88
N GLN A 293 8.33 7.12 -21.26
CA GLN A 293 9.36 8.07 -21.68
C GLN A 293 10.16 8.63 -20.50
N THR A 294 9.47 9.01 -19.42
CA THR A 294 10.12 9.63 -18.27
C THR A 294 10.88 8.57 -17.46
N ASN A 295 12.18 8.80 -17.22
CA ASN A 295 13.00 7.94 -16.36
C ASN A 295 12.40 7.82 -14.94
N ARG A 296 12.34 6.60 -14.39
CA ARG A 296 11.70 6.33 -13.09
C ARG A 296 12.42 7.01 -11.92
N LEU A 297 13.75 7.04 -11.91
CA LEU A 297 14.52 7.71 -10.86
C LEU A 297 14.41 9.23 -10.98
N GLN A 298 14.41 9.77 -12.20
CA GLN A 298 14.15 11.20 -12.43
C GLN A 298 12.75 11.62 -11.98
N GLU A 299 11.73 10.81 -12.26
CA GLU A 299 10.37 11.05 -11.75
C GLU A 299 10.35 11.06 -10.22
N ALA A 300 11.08 10.15 -9.56
CA ALA A 300 11.20 10.13 -8.10
C ALA A 300 11.89 11.39 -7.54
N LEU A 301 12.95 11.88 -8.19
CA LEU A 301 13.63 13.14 -7.84
C LEU A 301 12.69 14.34 -8.00
N ASN A 302 11.98 14.43 -9.11
CA ASN A 302 11.01 15.50 -9.37
C ASN A 302 9.89 15.49 -8.33
N LEU A 303 9.37 14.30 -8.02
CA LEU A 303 8.34 14.11 -7.01
C LEU A 303 8.84 14.49 -5.61
N PHE A 304 10.05 14.08 -5.24
CA PHE A 304 10.66 14.44 -3.97
C PHE A 304 10.85 15.95 -3.85
N LYS A 305 11.35 16.62 -4.90
CA LYS A 305 11.48 18.08 -4.96
C LYS A 305 10.13 18.78 -4.75
N ASN A 306 9.06 18.26 -5.34
CA ASN A 306 7.71 18.81 -5.17
C ASN A 306 7.18 18.63 -3.75
N ILE A 307 7.47 17.49 -3.10
CA ILE A 307 7.09 17.23 -1.71
C ILE A 307 7.90 18.09 -0.74
N TRP A 308 9.22 18.16 -0.94
CA TRP A 308 10.12 18.94 -0.09
C TRP A 308 9.77 20.43 -0.07
N ASN A 309 9.48 21.01 -1.24
CA ASN A 309 9.14 22.43 -1.35
C ASN A 309 7.64 22.73 -1.16
N ASN A 310 6.84 21.71 -0.81
CA ASN A 310 5.39 21.86 -0.70
C ASN A 310 5.01 22.76 0.48
N ARG A 311 4.18 23.79 0.23
CA ARG A 311 3.75 24.76 1.26
C ARG A 311 3.05 24.13 2.48
N TRP A 312 2.36 23.01 2.30
CA TRP A 312 1.64 22.30 3.36
C TRP A 312 2.55 21.35 4.17
N LEU A 313 3.78 21.11 3.71
CA LEU A 313 4.72 20.15 4.30
C LEU A 313 6.04 20.78 4.77
N ARG A 314 6.17 22.11 4.76
CA ARG A 314 7.42 22.84 5.06
C ARG A 314 8.01 22.59 6.44
N THR A 315 7.22 22.10 7.40
CA THR A 315 7.68 21.76 8.76
C THR A 315 7.76 20.26 8.98
N ILE A 316 7.35 19.46 7.99
CA ILE A 316 7.29 18.00 8.11
C ILE A 316 8.59 17.43 7.55
N SER A 317 9.32 16.73 8.41
CA SER A 317 10.56 16.08 8.01
C SER A 317 10.30 14.81 7.21
N VAL A 318 11.28 14.44 6.38
CA VAL A 318 11.16 13.33 5.44
C VAL A 318 12.20 12.26 5.75
N ILE A 319 11.73 11.07 6.07
CA ILE A 319 12.54 9.86 6.13
C ILE A 319 12.60 9.30 4.70
N LEU A 320 13.78 9.28 4.10
CA LEU A 320 13.98 8.88 2.71
C LEU A 320 14.44 7.42 2.66
N PHE A 321 13.59 6.54 2.14
CA PHE A 321 13.91 5.14 1.90
C PHE A 321 14.41 4.95 0.48
N LEU A 322 15.70 4.74 0.34
CA LEU A 322 16.36 4.31 -0.90
C LEU A 322 16.18 2.79 -1.00
N ASN A 323 15.02 2.38 -1.50
CA ASN A 323 14.59 0.99 -1.54
C ASN A 323 15.20 0.22 -2.72
N LYS A 324 15.04 -1.11 -2.71
CA LYS A 324 15.50 -2.08 -3.72
C LYS A 324 17.03 -2.13 -3.85
N GLN A 325 17.72 -2.09 -2.72
CA GLN A 325 19.18 -2.18 -2.67
C GLN A 325 19.71 -3.52 -3.18
N ASP A 326 18.96 -4.59 -2.99
CA ASP A 326 19.21 -5.93 -3.56
C ASP A 326 19.30 -5.87 -5.10
N LEU A 327 18.26 -5.34 -5.74
CA LEU A 327 18.20 -5.21 -7.19
C LEU A 327 19.17 -4.16 -7.74
N LEU A 328 19.50 -3.13 -6.96
CA LEU A 328 20.51 -2.14 -7.34
C LEU A 328 21.90 -2.80 -7.39
N ALA A 329 22.24 -3.56 -6.35
CA ALA A 329 23.52 -4.27 -6.27
C ALA A 329 23.67 -5.26 -7.43
N GLU A 330 22.66 -6.09 -7.67
CA GLU A 330 22.64 -7.04 -8.79
C GLU A 330 22.90 -6.35 -10.13
N LYS A 331 22.16 -5.27 -10.41
CA LYS A 331 22.25 -4.55 -11.68
C LYS A 331 23.58 -3.84 -11.89
N VAL A 332 24.13 -3.23 -10.83
CA VAL A 332 25.44 -2.57 -10.87
C VAL A 332 26.56 -3.58 -11.09
N LEU A 333 26.51 -4.72 -10.41
CA LEU A 333 27.51 -5.78 -10.52
C LEU A 333 27.45 -6.50 -11.87
N ALA A 334 26.26 -6.68 -12.43
CA ALA A 334 26.07 -7.25 -13.77
C ALA A 334 26.71 -6.40 -14.87
N GLY A 335 26.82 -5.08 -14.67
CA GLY A 335 27.52 -4.16 -15.58
C GLY A 335 26.87 -3.98 -16.96
N LYS A 336 25.65 -4.48 -17.16
CA LYS A 336 24.91 -4.42 -18.44
C LYS A 336 24.27 -3.06 -18.71
N SER A 337 23.85 -2.34 -17.68
CA SER A 337 23.28 -0.99 -17.78
C SER A 337 24.00 -0.07 -16.81
N LYS A 338 24.86 0.81 -17.34
CA LYS A 338 25.68 1.69 -16.52
C LYS A 338 24.90 2.92 -16.08
N ILE A 339 25.09 3.38 -14.85
CA ILE A 339 24.33 4.53 -14.31
C ILE A 339 24.66 5.79 -15.12
N GLU A 340 25.91 5.97 -15.53
CA GLU A 340 26.38 7.12 -16.30
C GLU A 340 25.74 7.27 -17.71
N GLU A 341 25.10 6.22 -18.23
CA GLU A 341 24.33 6.30 -19.49
C GLU A 341 23.00 7.04 -19.29
N TYR A 342 22.48 7.05 -18.07
CA TYR A 342 21.20 7.67 -17.69
C TYR A 342 21.41 8.95 -16.86
N PHE A 343 22.47 8.98 -16.06
CA PHE A 343 22.87 10.07 -15.17
C PHE A 343 24.36 10.38 -15.37
N PRO A 344 24.72 11.17 -16.41
CA PRO A 344 26.12 11.39 -16.83
C PRO A 344 27.06 11.91 -15.73
N GLU A 345 26.52 12.66 -14.76
CA GLU A 345 27.24 13.16 -13.59
C GLU A 345 27.82 12.04 -12.71
N PHE A 346 27.26 10.83 -12.75
CA PHE A 346 27.79 9.67 -12.04
C PHE A 346 29.23 9.34 -12.49
N ALA A 347 29.60 9.60 -13.74
CA ALA A 347 30.96 9.36 -14.24
C ALA A 347 32.01 10.14 -13.43
N ARG A 348 31.65 11.31 -12.91
CA ARG A 348 32.52 12.18 -12.10
C ARG A 348 32.29 12.05 -10.59
N TYR A 349 31.30 11.26 -10.18
CA TYR A 349 30.96 11.10 -8.77
C TYR A 349 32.03 10.27 -8.06
N THR A 350 32.44 10.73 -6.88
CA THR A 350 33.34 10.01 -5.97
C THR A 350 32.58 9.64 -4.72
N THR A 351 32.78 8.41 -4.22
CA THR A 351 32.21 7.98 -2.94
C THR A 351 32.68 8.93 -1.84
N PRO A 352 31.77 9.43 -0.99
CA PRO A 352 32.12 10.38 0.06
C PRO A 352 32.86 9.69 1.20
N ASP A 353 33.72 10.44 1.90
CA ASP A 353 34.57 9.91 2.98
C ASP A 353 33.75 9.43 4.20
N ASP A 354 32.54 9.97 4.39
CA ASP A 354 31.60 9.57 5.44
C ASP A 354 30.75 8.35 5.07
N ALA A 355 31.01 7.72 3.92
CA ALA A 355 30.29 6.52 3.52
C ALA A 355 30.57 5.35 4.47
N THR A 356 29.50 4.76 4.99
CA THR A 356 29.52 3.54 5.78
C THR A 356 29.01 2.37 4.91
N PRO A 357 29.89 1.67 4.15
CA PRO A 357 29.51 0.47 3.41
C PRO A 357 29.18 -0.69 4.37
N GLU A 358 28.29 -1.58 3.92
CA GLU A 358 28.02 -2.83 4.65
C GLU A 358 29.24 -3.77 4.57
N PRO A 359 29.47 -4.63 5.58
CA PRO A 359 30.56 -5.60 5.53
C PRO A 359 30.51 -6.48 4.27
N GLY A 360 31.57 -6.47 3.47
CA GLY A 360 31.66 -7.25 2.24
C GLY A 360 30.95 -6.61 1.02
N GLU A 361 30.46 -5.38 1.12
CA GLU A 361 29.87 -4.66 -0.01
C GLU A 361 30.93 -4.28 -1.06
N ASP A 362 30.62 -4.50 -2.34
CA ASP A 362 31.48 -4.10 -3.44
C ASP A 362 31.52 -2.56 -3.56
N PRO A 363 32.72 -1.94 -3.68
CA PRO A 363 32.85 -0.48 -3.79
C PRO A 363 32.03 0.15 -4.92
N ARG A 364 31.76 -0.59 -6.01
CA ARG A 364 30.90 -0.15 -7.12
C ARG A 364 29.46 0.04 -6.66
N VAL A 365 28.95 -0.86 -5.82
CA VAL A 365 27.61 -0.79 -5.23
C VAL A 365 27.53 0.35 -4.23
N THR A 366 28.55 0.51 -3.37
CA THR A 366 28.63 1.65 -2.45
C THR A 366 28.60 2.97 -3.20
N ARG A 367 29.44 3.14 -4.23
CA ARG A 367 29.45 4.35 -5.06
C ARG A 367 28.09 4.62 -5.70
N ALA A 368 27.45 3.60 -6.26
CA ALA A 368 26.14 3.70 -6.90
C ALA A 368 25.03 4.13 -5.94
N LYS A 369 24.90 3.47 -4.78
CA LYS A 369 23.82 3.78 -3.81
C LYS A 369 24.01 5.17 -3.19
N TYR A 370 25.25 5.56 -2.90
CA TYR A 370 25.56 6.89 -2.35
C TYR A 370 25.37 8.01 -3.38
N PHE A 371 25.67 7.78 -4.65
CA PHE A 371 25.31 8.72 -5.72
C PHE A 371 23.81 9.02 -5.71
N ILE A 372 22.98 7.97 -5.72
CA ILE A 372 21.52 8.11 -5.69
C ILE A 372 21.09 8.85 -4.42
N ARG A 373 21.64 8.52 -3.25
CA ARG A 373 21.39 9.24 -1.99
C ARG A 373 21.64 10.74 -2.16
N ASP A 374 22.79 11.09 -2.72
CA ASP A 374 23.24 12.48 -2.81
C ASP A 374 22.44 13.30 -3.83
N GLU A 375 21.87 12.68 -4.86
CA GLU A 375 20.90 13.33 -5.76
C GLU A 375 19.67 13.85 -4.97
N PHE A 376 19.14 13.07 -4.03
CA PHE A 376 18.03 13.51 -3.17
C PHE A 376 18.48 14.50 -2.10
N LEU A 377 19.64 14.27 -1.49
CA LEU A 377 20.15 15.18 -0.46
C LEU A 377 20.42 16.57 -1.04
N ARG A 378 20.94 16.67 -2.27
CA ARG A 378 21.13 17.94 -2.97
C ARG A 378 19.84 18.75 -3.06
N ILE A 379 18.69 18.10 -3.27
CA ILE A 379 17.38 18.75 -3.28
C ILE A 379 17.04 19.26 -1.87
N SER A 380 17.26 18.43 -0.85
CA SER A 380 16.89 18.77 0.53
C SER A 380 17.74 19.91 1.12
N THR A 381 19.02 19.98 0.76
CA THR A 381 19.96 21.00 1.27
C THR A 381 19.91 22.31 0.50
N ALA A 382 19.32 22.34 -0.71
CA ALA A 382 19.26 23.55 -1.54
C ALA A 382 18.34 24.65 -0.99
N SER A 383 17.30 24.29 -0.24
CA SER A 383 16.23 25.22 0.19
C SER A 383 16.14 25.41 1.72
N GLY A 384 17.14 24.93 2.49
CA GLY A 384 17.00 24.73 3.93
C GLY A 384 16.89 26.00 4.76
N ASP A 385 15.69 26.31 5.27
CA ASP A 385 15.44 27.28 6.34
C ASP A 385 15.59 26.66 7.76
N GLY A 386 16.04 25.40 7.83
CA GLY A 386 16.29 24.65 9.07
C GLY A 386 15.03 24.12 9.75
N ARG A 387 13.84 24.25 9.14
CA ARG A 387 12.56 23.86 9.78
C ARG A 387 12.23 22.38 9.70
N HIS A 388 12.79 21.67 8.73
CA HIS A 388 12.61 20.22 8.57
C HIS A 388 13.87 19.59 7.95
N TYR A 389 14.01 18.28 8.14
CA TYR A 389 15.23 17.54 7.79
C TYR A 389 14.92 16.32 6.93
N CYS A 390 15.90 15.88 6.14
CA CYS A 390 15.86 14.64 5.39
C CYS A 390 16.75 13.58 6.05
N TYR A 391 16.21 12.39 6.28
CA TYR A 391 16.90 11.27 6.92
C TYR A 391 16.99 10.09 5.95
N PRO A 392 18.10 9.94 5.21
CA PRO A 392 18.25 8.87 4.23
C PRO A 392 18.58 7.52 4.88
N HIS A 393 17.90 6.47 4.41
CA HIS A 393 18.17 5.07 4.76
C HIS A 393 18.20 4.20 3.51
N PHE A 394 19.18 3.31 3.43
CA PHE A 394 19.24 2.26 2.41
C PHE A 394 18.36 1.08 2.84
N THR A 395 17.38 0.71 2.02
CA THR A 395 16.36 -0.27 2.41
C THR A 395 16.16 -1.38 1.38
N CYS A 396 15.80 -2.56 1.89
CA CYS A 396 15.29 -3.67 1.10
C CYS A 396 13.93 -4.05 1.67
N ALA A 397 12.84 -3.54 1.08
CA ALA A 397 11.49 -3.72 1.60
C ALA A 397 11.04 -5.19 1.66
N VAL A 398 11.68 -6.08 0.91
CA VAL A 398 11.41 -7.52 0.89
C VAL A 398 12.29 -8.31 1.86
N ASP A 399 13.19 -7.63 2.59
CA ASP A 399 13.97 -8.17 3.70
C ASP A 399 13.38 -7.65 5.02
N THR A 400 12.72 -8.57 5.74
CA THR A 400 12.04 -8.29 7.00
C THR A 400 12.99 -7.78 8.08
N GLU A 401 14.23 -8.26 8.11
CA GLU A 401 15.19 -7.88 9.13
C GLU A 401 15.83 -6.52 8.83
N ASN A 402 16.11 -6.22 7.55
CA ASN A 402 16.51 -4.88 7.14
C ASN A 402 15.45 -3.83 7.55
N ILE A 403 14.17 -4.09 7.25
CA ILE A 403 13.09 -3.16 7.62
C ILE A 403 12.90 -3.04 9.12
N ARG A 404 13.06 -4.13 9.89
CA ARG A 404 13.03 -4.08 11.36
C ARG A 404 14.08 -3.09 11.91
N ARG A 405 15.33 -3.20 11.45
CA ARG A 405 16.43 -2.33 11.90
C ARG A 405 16.20 -0.88 11.51
N VAL A 406 15.90 -0.63 10.23
CA VAL A 406 15.67 0.73 9.72
C VAL A 406 14.48 1.39 10.41
N PHE A 407 13.41 0.65 10.68
CA PHE A 407 12.25 1.21 11.39
C PHE A 407 12.57 1.54 12.85
N ASN A 408 13.40 0.74 13.52
CA ASN A 408 13.88 1.05 14.87
C ASN A 408 14.71 2.33 14.88
N ASP A 409 15.61 2.53 13.90
CA ASP A 409 16.38 3.78 13.77
C ASP A 409 15.46 4.98 13.52
N CYS A 410 14.44 4.80 12.68
CA CYS A 410 13.43 5.82 12.40
C CYS A 410 12.60 6.17 13.63
N ARG A 411 12.41 5.24 14.57
CA ARG A 411 11.56 5.46 15.75
C ARG A 411 12.08 6.61 16.60
N ASP A 412 13.38 6.67 16.86
CA ASP A 412 13.98 7.71 17.69
C ASP A 412 13.87 9.09 17.02
N ILE A 413 13.99 9.10 15.68
CA ILE A 413 13.78 10.28 14.84
C ILE A 413 12.33 10.75 14.95
N ILE A 414 11.36 9.84 14.77
CA ILE A 414 9.92 10.13 14.81
C ILE A 414 9.49 10.62 16.20
N GLN A 415 9.99 10.00 17.27
CA GLN A 415 9.68 10.43 18.64
C GLN A 415 10.14 11.87 18.89
N ARG A 416 11.37 12.22 18.48
CA ARG A 416 11.87 13.60 18.60
C ARG A 416 11.05 14.59 17.77
N MET A 417 10.64 14.22 16.55
CA MET A 417 9.77 15.05 15.71
C MET A 417 8.42 15.31 16.37
N HIS A 418 7.81 14.25 16.89
CA HIS A 418 6.51 14.35 17.54
C HIS A 418 6.55 15.24 18.78
N LEU A 419 7.58 15.11 19.62
CA LEU A 419 7.74 15.98 20.79
C LEU A 419 7.96 17.44 20.41
N ARG A 420 8.76 17.73 19.36
CA ARG A 420 8.94 19.10 18.83
C ARG A 420 7.61 19.69 18.32
N GLN A 421 6.79 18.89 17.64
CA GLN A 421 5.50 19.35 17.11
C GLN A 421 4.52 19.82 18.20
N TYR A 422 4.66 19.30 19.42
CA TYR A 422 3.84 19.69 20.58
C TYR A 422 4.57 20.65 21.55
N GLU A 423 5.68 21.25 21.14
CA GLU A 423 6.47 22.19 21.97
C GLU A 423 6.93 21.57 23.31
N LEU A 424 7.17 20.25 23.31
CA LEU A 424 7.64 19.50 24.49
C LEU A 424 9.17 19.36 24.53
N LEU A 425 9.88 19.92 23.55
CA LEU A 425 11.35 19.88 23.40
C LEU A 425 11.94 21.27 23.17
#